data_AF-A0A0E0KQY1-F1
#
_entry.id   AF-A0A0E0KQY1-F1
#
_cell.length_a   1.000
_cell.length_b   1.000
_cell.length_c   1.000
_cell.angle_alpha   90.00
_cell.angle_beta   90.00
_cell.angle_gamma   90.00
#
_symmetry.space_group_name_H-M   'P 1'
#
loop_
_entity.id
_entity.type
_entity.pdbx_description
1 polymer ?
#
loop_
_entity_poly.entity_id
_entity_poly.type
_entity_poly.pdbx_seq_one_letter_code
_entity_poly.pdbx_strand_id
1 'polypeptide(L)'
;MTAMEVLDPEVDRARAIYRFGLDRLPKGKSDELYSNFVAFEKMFGDHKDIEDTLITKKRILYEGEVTNNPLDYDSWFDYLRLEESLGNKDKIREVYERAVSNIPPAEEKRYWKRYIYIWIMWALFEEIDADELEKARSVYRECLKVIPHRKFTFAKVWLMAAQFEIRRKNLKSARQIMGNAIGIAPKGKIFKKYIEFEMKLGNIDRCRILYEKFIEWDPSDCYAWLKYAEMEKSLHETDRVRSIYELAVSQPALDTPELLWTALLQFEIDENDFERTRQLYRSCSTGQSISRSGSATLSLKLDWAMPAARWSRCEGAEPYSRGRSTTSVLRLPNHRCGGLFWRHGWRRKQVSAFSVTLRPCTST
;
A
#
# COMPACT_ATOMS: atom_id res chain seq x y z
N MET A 1 -14.94 7.99 54.33
CA MET A 1 -15.48 9.36 54.34
C MET A 1 -14.89 10.03 55.57
N THR A 2 -14.00 11.02 55.53
CA THR A 2 -13.73 12.09 54.56
C THR A 2 -12.27 12.55 54.77
N ALA A 3 -11.39 12.28 53.81
CA ALA A 3 -10.12 12.99 53.69
C ALA A 3 -10.20 13.72 52.35
N MET A 4 -10.94 14.83 52.38
CA MET A 4 -11.16 15.70 51.24
C MET A 4 -9.88 16.50 51.02
N GLU A 5 -9.25 16.27 49.88
CA GLU A 5 -8.15 17.06 49.32
C GLU A 5 -8.49 18.55 49.41
N VAL A 6 -7.95 19.24 50.40
CA VAL A 6 -7.87 20.69 50.39
C VAL A 6 -6.58 21.00 49.64
N LEU A 7 -6.67 21.18 48.32
CA LEU A 7 -5.59 21.83 47.56
C LEU A 7 -5.35 23.19 48.22
N ASP A 8 -4.11 23.42 48.68
CA ASP A 8 -3.74 24.71 49.26
C ASP A 8 -4.05 25.83 48.25
N PRO A 9 -4.86 26.84 48.61
CA PRO A 9 -5.28 27.90 47.69
C PRO A 9 -4.10 28.72 47.13
N GLU A 10 -2.93 28.61 47.77
CA GLU A 10 -1.69 29.23 47.32
C GLU A 10 -1.06 28.49 46.12
N VAL A 11 -1.24 27.17 46.00
CA VAL A 11 -0.75 26.37 44.87
C VAL A 11 -1.53 26.72 43.61
N ASP A 12 -2.87 26.80 43.70
CA ASP A 12 -3.70 27.19 42.55
C ASP A 12 -3.45 28.64 42.13
N ARG A 13 -3.17 29.53 43.09
CA ARG A 13 -2.76 30.90 42.81
C ARG A 13 -1.40 30.95 42.11
N ALA A 14 -0.43 30.15 42.56
CA ALA A 14 0.88 30.05 41.92
C ALA A 14 0.75 29.53 40.47
N ARG A 15 -0.09 28.51 40.24
CA ARG A 15 -0.41 28.01 38.89
C ARG A 15 -1.00 29.09 38.00
N ALA A 16 -1.96 29.86 38.51
CA ALA A 16 -2.57 30.96 37.77
C ALA A 16 -1.54 32.03 37.40
N ILE A 17 -0.61 32.35 38.30
CA ILE A 17 0.48 33.31 38.04
C ILE A 17 1.42 32.77 36.96
N TYR A 18 1.80 31.49 37.01
CA TYR A 18 2.64 30.88 35.98
C TYR A 18 1.95 30.89 34.62
N ARG A 19 0.67 30.46 34.53
CA ARG A 19 -0.11 30.51 33.28
C ARG A 19 -0.19 31.94 32.73
N PHE A 20 -0.49 32.90 33.58
CA PHE A 20 -0.55 34.31 33.20
C PHE A 20 0.79 34.86 32.72
N GLY A 21 1.90 34.46 33.35
CA GLY A 21 3.24 34.82 32.91
C GLY A 21 3.55 34.25 31.52
N LEU A 22 3.18 33.00 31.28
CA LEU A 22 3.40 32.31 30.01
C LEU A 22 2.59 32.91 28.85
N ASP A 23 1.36 33.37 29.10
CA ASP A 23 0.51 33.99 28.07
C ASP A 23 1.00 35.37 27.61
N ARG A 24 1.74 36.09 28.47
CA ARG A 24 2.11 37.50 28.26
C ARG A 24 3.58 37.71 27.91
N LEU A 25 4.44 36.72 28.15
CA LEU A 25 5.87 36.84 27.92
C LEU A 25 6.26 36.48 26.47
N PRO A 26 7.23 37.20 25.87
CA PRO A 26 7.78 36.82 24.56
C PRO A 26 8.50 35.46 24.63
N LYS A 27 8.38 34.67 23.55
CA LYS A 27 8.88 33.28 23.43
C LYS A 27 10.36 33.07 23.83
N GLY A 28 11.19 34.11 23.82
CA GLY A 28 12.60 34.04 24.21
C GLY A 28 12.90 34.12 25.71
N LYS A 29 11.96 34.59 26.54
CA LYS A 29 12.09 34.62 28.03
C LYS A 29 11.17 33.62 28.74
N SER A 30 10.27 33.00 27.99
CA SER A 30 9.33 32.00 28.51
C SER A 30 9.98 30.67 28.84
N ASP A 31 11.15 30.34 28.28
CA ASP A 31 11.78 29.02 28.47
C ASP A 31 12.23 28.77 29.92
N GLU A 32 12.81 29.78 30.56
CA GLU A 32 13.21 29.73 31.97
C GLU A 32 11.99 29.65 32.88
N LEU A 33 10.93 30.42 32.57
CA LEU A 33 9.67 30.36 33.31
C LEU A 33 8.97 29.00 33.14
N TYR A 34 9.01 28.39 31.95
CA TYR A 34 8.51 27.04 31.70
C TYR A 34 9.32 25.99 32.46
N SER A 35 10.64 26.12 32.54
CA SER A 35 11.49 25.23 33.31
C SER A 35 11.11 25.26 34.80
N ASN A 36 10.91 26.47 35.33
CA ASN A 36 10.49 26.68 36.72
C ASN A 36 9.06 26.17 36.96
N PHE A 37 8.16 26.34 35.99
CA PHE A 37 6.78 25.85 36.08
C PHE A 37 6.71 24.31 36.05
N VAL A 38 7.51 23.65 35.20
CA VAL A 38 7.61 22.18 35.19
C VAL A 38 8.24 21.66 36.48
N ALA A 39 9.24 22.36 37.04
CA ALA A 39 9.81 22.01 38.33
C ALA A 39 8.77 22.16 39.46
N PHE A 40 7.96 23.21 39.42
CA PHE A 40 6.86 23.44 40.36
C PHE A 40 5.79 22.34 40.29
N GLU A 41 5.31 21.98 39.10
CA GLU A 41 4.31 20.90 38.94
C GLU A 41 4.88 19.53 39.29
N LYS A 42 6.18 19.26 39.10
CA LYS A 42 6.80 18.02 39.58
C LYS A 42 6.81 17.90 41.11
N MET A 43 6.83 19.03 41.81
CA MET A 43 6.90 19.07 43.27
C MET A 43 5.50 19.07 43.91
N PHE A 44 4.52 19.68 43.26
CA PHE A 44 3.20 19.96 43.85
C PHE A 44 2.01 19.48 43.02
N GLY A 45 2.22 19.00 41.79
CA GLY A 45 1.17 18.64 40.86
C GLY A 45 0.85 17.14 40.86
N ASP A 46 -0.41 16.84 40.53
CA ASP A 46 -0.83 15.49 40.24
C ASP A 46 -0.23 15.00 38.91
N HIS A 47 -0.15 13.69 38.74
CA HIS A 47 0.39 13.09 37.51
C HIS A 47 -0.26 13.65 36.22
N LYS A 48 -1.56 13.96 36.25
CA LYS A 48 -2.28 14.56 35.12
C LYS A 48 -1.85 16.00 34.83
N ASP A 49 -1.66 16.80 35.87
CA ASP A 49 -1.23 18.20 35.71
C ASP A 49 0.21 18.28 35.15
N ILE A 50 1.09 17.39 35.61
CA ILE A 50 2.44 17.25 35.07
C ILE A 50 2.38 16.87 33.58
N GLU A 51 1.49 15.95 33.20
CA GLU A 51 1.31 15.54 31.81
C GLU A 51 0.78 16.69 30.94
N ASP A 52 -0.23 17.44 31.41
CA ASP A 52 -0.82 18.58 30.70
C ASP A 52 0.18 19.73 30.48
N THR A 53 1.03 20.01 31.48
CA THR A 53 2.08 21.04 31.34
C THR A 53 3.18 20.62 30.37
N LEU A 54 3.57 19.35 30.38
CA LEU A 54 4.51 18.80 29.41
C LEU A 54 3.95 18.81 27.98
N ILE A 55 2.66 18.50 27.81
CA ILE A 55 1.99 18.59 26.51
C ILE A 55 1.92 20.04 26.03
N THR A 56 1.59 20.98 26.91
CA THR A 56 1.56 22.42 26.58
C THR A 56 2.94 22.92 26.12
N LYS A 57 4.02 22.52 26.80
CA LYS A 57 5.39 22.84 26.39
C LYS A 57 5.72 22.28 25.00
N LYS A 58 5.35 21.01 24.75
CA LYS A 58 5.55 20.38 23.43
C LYS A 58 4.76 21.07 22.33
N ARG A 59 3.52 21.49 22.60
CA ARG A 59 2.69 22.25 21.65
C ARG A 59 3.38 23.54 21.23
N ILE A 60 3.88 24.32 22.19
CA ILE A 60 4.57 25.59 21.89
C ILE A 60 5.87 25.37 21.11
N LEU A 61 6.61 24.32 21.45
CA LEU A 61 7.82 23.93 20.73
C LEU A 61 7.49 23.64 19.26
N TYR A 62 6.54 22.73 19.01
CA TYR A 62 6.16 22.36 17.64
C TYR A 62 5.51 23.51 16.88
N GLU A 63 4.70 24.35 17.54
CA GLU A 63 4.18 25.58 16.93
C GLU A 63 5.32 26.53 16.54
N GLY A 64 6.34 26.68 17.39
CA GLY A 64 7.56 27.42 17.09
C GLY A 64 8.28 26.86 15.86
N GLU A 65 8.54 25.56 15.84
CA GLU A 65 9.20 24.88 14.71
C GLU A 65 8.43 25.05 13.40
N VAL A 66 7.12 24.88 13.43
CA VAL A 66 6.24 25.04 12.28
C VAL A 66 6.21 26.49 11.78
N THR A 67 6.21 27.48 12.67
CA THR A 67 6.28 28.89 12.26
C THR A 67 7.63 29.27 11.67
N ASN A 68 8.71 28.68 12.17
CA ASN A 68 10.06 28.93 11.67
C ASN A 68 10.28 28.26 10.30
N ASN A 69 9.85 27.01 10.15
CA ASN A 69 10.03 26.20 8.94
C ASN A 69 8.72 25.54 8.50
N PRO A 70 7.81 26.27 7.82
CA PRO A 70 6.50 25.73 7.40
C PRO A 70 6.59 24.56 6.40
N LEU A 71 7.72 24.43 5.70
CA LEU A 71 7.94 23.38 4.70
C LEU A 71 8.51 22.08 5.28
N ASP A 72 8.89 22.05 6.56
CA ASP A 72 9.32 20.82 7.19
C ASP A 72 8.12 19.98 7.64
N TYR A 73 7.74 19.03 6.78
CA TYR A 73 6.64 18.12 7.05
C TYR A 73 6.89 17.18 8.25
N ASP A 74 8.13 16.96 8.69
CA ASP A 74 8.38 16.12 9.86
C ASP A 74 7.89 16.79 11.16
N SER A 75 8.16 18.08 11.35
CA SER A 75 7.60 18.85 12.48
C SER A 75 6.07 18.87 12.45
N TRP A 76 5.45 18.97 11.26
CA TRP A 76 3.99 18.84 11.14
C TRP A 76 3.48 17.47 11.57
N PHE A 77 4.17 16.38 11.24
CA PHE A 77 3.77 15.04 11.68
C PHE A 77 3.85 14.88 13.19
N ASP A 78 4.89 15.41 13.82
CA ASP A 78 5.06 15.32 15.26
C ASP A 78 4.05 16.21 16.01
N TYR A 79 3.71 17.37 15.43
CA TYR A 79 2.63 18.22 15.95
C TYR A 79 1.26 17.54 15.84
N LEU A 80 0.93 16.96 14.68
CA LEU A 80 -0.32 16.24 14.48
C LEU A 80 -0.46 15.04 15.41
N ARG A 81 0.62 14.29 15.65
CA ARG A 81 0.61 13.17 16.61
C ARG A 81 0.33 13.62 18.04
N LEU A 82 0.84 14.78 18.44
CA LEU A 82 0.56 15.36 19.76
C LEU A 82 -0.93 15.71 19.87
N GLU A 83 -1.48 16.39 18.86
CA GLU A 83 -2.91 16.77 18.87
C GLU A 83 -3.83 15.55 18.80
N GLU A 84 -3.48 14.52 18.01
CA GLU A 84 -4.22 13.24 18.01
C GLU A 84 -4.22 12.56 19.38
N SER A 85 -3.14 12.67 20.16
CA SER A 85 -3.08 12.10 21.51
C SER A 85 -4.00 12.80 22.50
N LEU A 86 -4.29 14.08 22.28
CA LEU A 86 -5.21 14.88 23.08
C LEU A 86 -6.69 14.66 22.70
N GLY A 87 -6.94 14.22 21.47
CA GLY A 87 -8.29 13.89 20.98
C GLY A 87 -9.21 15.09 20.74
N ASN A 88 -8.68 16.33 20.75
CA ASN A 88 -9.50 17.51 20.47
C ASN A 88 -9.72 17.69 18.97
N LYS A 89 -10.88 17.22 18.48
CA LYS A 89 -11.19 17.12 17.05
C LYS A 89 -11.09 18.44 16.29
N ASP A 90 -11.55 19.54 16.88
CA ASP A 90 -11.59 20.84 16.19
C ASP A 90 -10.18 21.42 16.02
N LYS A 91 -9.32 21.29 17.04
CA LYS A 91 -7.92 21.68 16.93
C LYS A 91 -7.16 20.82 15.93
N ILE A 92 -7.39 19.51 15.95
CA ILE A 92 -6.75 18.59 14.99
C ILE A 92 -7.08 19.00 13.55
N ARG A 93 -8.34 19.35 13.27
CA ARG A 93 -8.77 19.85 11.95
C ARG A 93 -8.07 21.13 11.56
N GLU A 94 -8.04 22.12 12.46
CA GLU A 94 -7.35 23.38 12.20
C GLU A 94 -5.87 23.15 11.85
N VAL A 95 -5.20 22.25 12.59
CA VAL A 95 -3.80 21.90 12.31
C VAL A 95 -3.65 21.19 10.97
N TYR A 96 -4.55 20.28 10.60
CA TYR A 96 -4.55 19.64 9.29
C TYR A 96 -4.75 20.65 8.15
N GLU A 97 -5.72 21.56 8.27
CA GLU A 97 -5.99 22.62 7.28
C GLU A 97 -4.78 23.55 7.10
N ARG A 98 -4.13 23.93 8.21
CA ARG A 98 -2.89 24.72 8.19
C ARG A 98 -1.75 23.95 7.53
N ALA A 99 -1.58 22.67 7.84
CA ALA A 99 -0.54 21.84 7.24
C ALA A 99 -0.74 21.67 5.72
N VAL A 100 -2.00 21.50 5.29
CA VAL A 100 -2.38 21.37 3.88
C VAL A 100 -2.19 22.67 3.09
N SER A 101 -2.40 23.83 3.71
CA SER A 101 -2.19 25.12 3.06
C SER A 101 -0.74 25.32 2.59
N ASN A 102 0.23 24.63 3.21
CA ASN A 102 1.65 24.67 2.85
C ASN A 102 1.97 23.69 1.72
N ILE A 103 1.56 24.05 0.51
CA ILE A 103 1.82 23.28 -0.71
C ILE A 103 3.33 23.28 -0.99
N PRO A 104 3.96 22.11 -1.26
CA PRO A 104 5.37 22.05 -1.59
C PRO A 104 5.68 22.91 -2.84
N PRO A 105 6.67 23.83 -2.78
CA PRO A 105 7.00 24.70 -3.91
C PRO A 105 7.64 23.95 -5.08
N ALA A 106 8.32 22.83 -4.81
CA ALA A 106 8.94 22.00 -5.82
C ALA A 106 8.00 20.87 -6.26
N GLU A 107 7.81 20.71 -7.57
CA GLU A 107 7.00 19.64 -8.17
C GLU A 107 7.74 18.29 -8.28
N GLU A 108 8.68 18.04 -7.37
CA GLU A 108 9.38 16.77 -7.30
C GLU A 108 8.64 15.76 -6.44
N LYS A 109 8.53 14.53 -6.94
CA LYS A 109 7.86 13.43 -6.26
C LYS A 109 8.36 13.18 -4.82
N ARG A 110 9.60 13.54 -4.49
CA ARG A 110 10.17 13.31 -3.15
C ARG A 110 9.45 14.14 -2.07
N TYR A 111 9.25 15.43 -2.30
CA TYR A 111 8.61 16.33 -1.34
C TYR A 111 7.10 16.09 -1.25
N TRP A 112 6.47 15.80 -2.39
CA TRP A 112 5.03 15.48 -2.45
C TRP A 112 4.64 14.20 -1.72
N LYS A 113 5.56 13.23 -1.54
CA LYS A 113 5.28 12.00 -0.78
C LYS A 113 4.84 12.29 0.66
N ARG A 114 5.51 13.22 1.34
CA ARG A 114 5.20 13.58 2.74
C ARG A 114 3.90 14.38 2.80
N TYR A 115 3.77 15.38 1.94
CA TYR A 115 2.54 16.18 1.83
C TYR A 115 1.28 15.33 1.58
N ILE A 116 1.34 14.37 0.65
CA ILE A 116 0.22 13.45 0.38
C ILE A 116 -0.07 12.54 1.57
N TYR A 117 0.95 12.19 2.35
CA TYR A 117 0.73 11.39 3.55
C TYR A 117 -0.04 12.17 4.62
N ILE A 118 0.15 13.49 4.72
CA ILE A 118 -0.68 14.35 5.59
C ILE A 118 -2.14 14.28 5.16
N TRP A 119 -2.43 14.38 3.85
CA TRP A 119 -3.79 14.21 3.32
C TRP A 119 -4.40 12.84 3.64
N ILE A 120 -3.61 11.77 3.50
CA ILE A 120 -4.06 10.41 3.86
C ILE A 120 -4.34 10.31 5.35
N MET A 121 -3.53 10.96 6.20
CA MET A 121 -3.73 10.98 7.64
C MET A 121 -4.97 11.76 8.04
N TRP A 122 -5.20 12.93 7.42
CA TRP A 122 -6.41 13.70 7.65
C TRP A 122 -7.67 12.90 7.28
N ALA A 123 -7.68 12.26 6.11
CA ALA A 123 -8.81 11.45 5.69
C ALA A 123 -9.03 10.21 6.59
N LEU A 124 -7.95 9.62 7.11
CA LEU A 124 -8.02 8.49 8.06
C LEU A 124 -8.54 8.94 9.43
N PHE A 125 -8.10 10.11 9.91
CA PHE A 125 -8.56 10.73 11.15
C PHE A 125 -10.06 11.02 11.09
N GLU A 126 -10.54 11.64 10.01
CA GLU A 126 -11.97 11.91 9.85
C GLU A 126 -12.80 10.62 9.78
N GLU A 127 -12.25 9.53 9.21
CA GLU A 127 -12.92 8.24 9.14
C GLU A 127 -12.97 7.49 10.48
N ILE A 128 -11.85 7.42 11.21
CA ILE A 128 -11.73 6.57 12.41
C ILE A 128 -12.13 7.34 13.67
N ASP A 129 -11.62 8.55 13.84
CA ASP A 129 -11.71 9.29 15.10
C ASP A 129 -12.91 10.24 15.09
N ALA A 130 -13.17 10.91 13.96
CA ALA A 130 -14.29 11.85 13.85
C ALA A 130 -15.63 11.22 13.42
N ASP A 131 -15.60 10.11 12.67
CA ASP A 131 -16.74 9.47 11.98
C ASP A 131 -17.54 10.42 11.07
N GLU A 132 -16.88 11.48 10.56
CA GLU A 132 -17.48 12.46 9.67
C GLU A 132 -17.20 12.13 8.20
N LEU A 133 -18.12 11.39 7.61
CA LEU A 133 -17.92 10.72 6.32
C LEU A 133 -17.92 11.66 5.13
N GLU A 134 -18.77 12.68 5.15
CA GLU A 134 -18.85 13.62 4.04
C GLU A 134 -17.62 14.52 4.00
N LYS A 135 -17.06 14.87 5.16
CA LYS A 135 -15.76 15.55 5.25
C LYS A 135 -14.63 14.64 4.77
N ALA A 136 -14.59 13.38 5.17
CA ALA A 136 -13.61 12.44 4.62
C ALA A 136 -13.66 12.36 3.08
N ARG A 137 -14.87 12.38 2.48
CA ARG A 137 -15.04 12.46 1.02
C ARG A 137 -14.54 13.77 0.43
N SER A 138 -14.85 14.91 1.04
CA SER A 138 -14.39 16.21 0.54
C SER A 138 -12.87 16.29 0.57
N VAL A 139 -12.24 15.85 1.67
CA VAL A 139 -10.78 15.77 1.83
C VAL A 139 -10.15 14.91 0.72
N TYR A 140 -10.70 13.72 0.41
CA TYR A 140 -10.20 12.91 -0.72
C TYR A 140 -10.38 13.62 -2.06
N ARG A 141 -11.50 14.28 -2.31
CA ARG A 141 -11.75 15.02 -3.56
C ARG A 141 -10.79 16.21 -3.72
N GLU A 142 -10.55 16.95 -2.66
CA GLU A 142 -9.63 18.09 -2.62
C GLU A 142 -8.19 17.64 -2.82
N CYS A 143 -7.77 16.59 -2.11
CA CYS A 143 -6.46 15.97 -2.30
C CYS A 143 -6.22 15.61 -3.77
N LEU A 144 -7.19 14.98 -4.43
CA LEU A 144 -7.09 14.61 -5.84
C LEU A 144 -7.06 15.81 -6.79
N LYS A 145 -7.67 16.95 -6.45
CA LYS A 145 -7.60 18.18 -7.25
C LYS A 145 -6.24 18.88 -7.12
N VAL A 146 -5.66 18.89 -5.91
CA VAL A 146 -4.39 19.56 -5.62
C VAL A 146 -3.21 18.82 -6.25
N ILE A 147 -3.30 17.49 -6.40
CA ILE A 147 -2.22 16.69 -6.99
C ILE A 147 -2.09 16.93 -8.51
N PRO A 148 -0.92 17.38 -9.00
CA PRO A 148 -0.67 17.48 -10.44
C PRO A 148 -0.38 16.10 -11.04
N HIS A 149 -1.45 15.40 -11.46
CA HIS A 149 -1.35 14.03 -12.01
C HIS A 149 -0.55 13.93 -13.32
N ARG A 150 -0.34 15.06 -14.02
CA ARG A 150 0.43 15.12 -15.27
C ARG A 150 1.93 14.87 -15.09
N LYS A 151 2.52 15.29 -13.96
CA LYS A 151 3.97 15.14 -13.71
C LYS A 151 4.28 13.88 -12.92
N PHE A 152 3.45 13.58 -11.91
CA PHE A 152 3.60 12.36 -11.13
C PHE A 152 2.24 11.84 -10.70
N THR A 153 2.17 10.53 -10.55
CA THR A 153 0.93 9.82 -10.24
C THR A 153 1.07 9.07 -8.91
N PHE A 154 0.11 9.24 -8.01
CA PHE A 154 0.10 8.58 -6.70
C PHE A 154 -1.03 7.55 -6.61
N ALA A 155 -0.74 6.31 -7.03
CA ALA A 155 -1.71 5.21 -6.95
C ALA A 155 -2.25 4.98 -5.53
N LYS A 156 -1.45 5.25 -4.49
CA LYS A 156 -1.85 4.96 -3.12
C LYS A 156 -3.08 5.78 -2.69
N VAL A 157 -3.18 7.06 -3.10
CA VAL A 157 -4.33 7.93 -2.74
C VAL A 157 -5.61 7.40 -3.37
N TRP A 158 -5.58 7.11 -4.67
CA TRP A 158 -6.71 6.52 -5.40
C TRP A 158 -7.18 5.20 -4.77
N LEU A 159 -6.23 4.34 -4.38
CA LEU A 159 -6.54 3.07 -3.72
C LEU A 159 -7.15 3.28 -2.33
N MET A 160 -6.65 4.23 -1.53
CA MET A 160 -7.24 4.53 -0.21
C MET A 160 -8.65 5.11 -0.35
N ALA A 161 -8.86 6.05 -1.28
CA ALA A 161 -10.17 6.65 -1.53
C ALA A 161 -11.20 5.60 -1.98
N ALA A 162 -10.80 4.67 -2.85
CA ALA A 162 -11.67 3.58 -3.26
C ALA A 162 -11.94 2.58 -2.12
N GLN A 163 -10.92 2.24 -1.32
CA GLN A 163 -11.08 1.39 -0.13
C GLN A 163 -12.03 2.00 0.91
N PHE A 164 -11.98 3.32 1.09
CA PHE A 164 -12.90 4.07 1.93
C PHE A 164 -14.36 3.88 1.46
N GLU A 165 -14.65 4.11 0.17
CA GLU A 165 -16.00 3.92 -0.37
C GLU A 165 -16.46 2.45 -0.30
N ILE A 166 -15.54 1.49 -0.41
CA ILE A 166 -15.82 0.05 -0.22
C ILE A 166 -16.24 -0.24 1.22
N ARG A 167 -15.53 0.30 2.22
CA ARG A 167 -15.92 0.15 3.63
C ARG A 167 -17.29 0.74 3.92
N ARG A 168 -17.64 1.83 3.24
CA ARG A 168 -18.97 2.46 3.30
C ARG A 168 -20.02 1.78 2.42
N LYS A 169 -19.69 0.66 1.75
CA LYS A 169 -20.56 -0.13 0.85
C LYS A 169 -21.07 0.63 -0.40
N ASN A 170 -20.40 1.72 -0.77
CA ASN A 170 -20.74 2.51 -1.95
C ASN A 170 -20.01 2.00 -3.20
N LEU A 171 -20.54 0.94 -3.79
CA LEU A 171 -19.91 0.28 -4.94
C LEU A 171 -19.81 1.18 -6.18
N LYS A 172 -20.85 1.99 -6.45
CA LYS A 172 -20.89 2.89 -7.62
C LYS A 172 -19.78 3.93 -7.54
N SER A 173 -19.64 4.58 -6.38
CA SER A 173 -18.61 5.59 -6.11
C SER A 173 -17.22 4.98 -6.21
N ALA A 174 -17.01 3.82 -5.59
CA ALA A 174 -15.73 3.11 -5.64
C ALA A 174 -15.30 2.80 -7.08
N ARG A 175 -16.22 2.29 -7.92
CA ARG A 175 -15.97 2.04 -9.35
C ARG A 175 -15.65 3.30 -10.12
N GLN A 176 -16.38 4.39 -9.86
CA GLN A 176 -16.11 5.68 -10.52
C GLN A 176 -14.72 6.20 -10.16
N ILE A 177 -14.32 6.12 -8.89
CA ILE A 177 -12.98 6.54 -8.43
C ILE A 177 -11.89 5.68 -9.09
N MET A 178 -12.05 4.35 -9.10
CA MET A 178 -11.07 3.45 -9.72
C MET A 178 -11.01 3.60 -11.26
N GLY A 179 -12.15 3.81 -11.91
CA GLY A 179 -12.22 4.09 -13.35
C GLY A 179 -11.54 5.43 -13.71
N ASN A 180 -11.81 6.48 -12.94
CA ASN A 180 -11.13 7.77 -13.09
C ASN A 180 -9.61 7.64 -12.85
N ALA A 181 -9.21 6.81 -11.88
CA ALA A 181 -7.80 6.55 -11.60
C ALA A 181 -7.08 5.90 -12.79
N ILE A 182 -7.74 4.97 -13.52
CA ILE A 182 -7.17 4.37 -14.73
C ILE A 182 -7.00 5.42 -15.83
N GLY A 183 -7.99 6.29 -16.05
CA GLY A 183 -7.93 7.31 -17.10
C GLY A 183 -6.88 8.40 -16.83
N ILE A 184 -6.77 8.85 -15.58
CA ILE A 184 -5.88 9.96 -15.20
C ILE A 184 -4.46 9.46 -14.88
N ALA A 185 -4.34 8.28 -14.27
CA ALA A 185 -3.10 7.81 -13.68
C ALA A 185 -2.93 6.28 -13.84
N PRO A 186 -2.78 5.77 -15.07
CA PRO A 186 -2.72 4.33 -15.29
C PRO A 186 -1.45 3.75 -14.64
N LYS A 187 -1.66 2.78 -13.75
CA LYS A 187 -0.59 2.01 -13.10
C LYS A 187 -1.04 0.58 -12.90
N GLY A 188 -0.15 -0.38 -13.18
CA GLY A 188 -0.42 -1.80 -12.94
C GLY A 188 -0.88 -2.12 -11.51
N LYS A 189 -0.43 -1.38 -10.49
CA LYS A 189 -0.92 -1.55 -9.10
C LYS A 189 -2.41 -1.21 -8.93
N ILE A 190 -2.92 -0.23 -9.68
CA ILE A 190 -4.34 0.17 -9.64
C ILE A 190 -5.17 -0.89 -10.33
N PHE A 191 -4.76 -1.34 -11.51
CA PHE A 191 -5.42 -2.45 -12.22
C PHE A 191 -5.49 -3.71 -11.36
N LYS A 192 -4.36 -4.18 -10.80
CA LYS A 192 -4.30 -5.36 -9.94
C LYS A 192 -5.28 -5.28 -8.75
N LYS A 193 -5.39 -4.11 -8.11
CA LYS A 193 -6.32 -3.91 -6.98
C LYS A 193 -7.78 -3.74 -7.40
N TYR A 194 -8.03 -3.13 -8.56
CA TYR A 194 -9.39 -2.99 -9.06
C TYR A 194 -9.96 -4.35 -9.50
N ILE A 195 -9.15 -5.16 -10.16
CA ILE A 195 -9.52 -6.52 -10.53
C ILE A 195 -9.75 -7.38 -9.28
N GLU A 196 -8.86 -7.32 -8.27
CA GLU A 196 -9.07 -8.02 -6.98
C GLU A 196 -10.40 -7.61 -6.32
N PHE A 197 -10.80 -6.35 -6.47
CA PHE A 197 -12.07 -5.85 -5.96
C PHE A 197 -13.27 -6.38 -6.74
N GLU A 198 -13.28 -6.30 -8.07
CA GLU A 198 -14.39 -6.83 -8.88
C GLU A 198 -14.51 -8.35 -8.79
N MET A 199 -13.38 -9.06 -8.63
CA MET A 199 -13.36 -10.50 -8.39
C MET A 199 -14.06 -10.85 -7.07
N LYS A 200 -13.84 -10.09 -5.99
CA LYS A 200 -14.55 -10.26 -4.71
C LYS A 200 -16.04 -9.99 -4.82
N LEU A 201 -16.47 -9.16 -5.78
CA LEU A 201 -17.88 -8.92 -6.06
C LEU A 201 -18.49 -9.96 -7.02
N GLY A 202 -17.67 -10.82 -7.64
CA GLY A 202 -18.12 -11.82 -8.60
C GLY A 202 -18.46 -11.29 -10.00
N ASN A 203 -18.07 -10.05 -10.35
CA ASN A 203 -18.37 -9.48 -11.68
C ASN A 203 -17.31 -9.87 -12.71
N ILE A 204 -17.40 -11.09 -13.21
CA ILE A 204 -16.45 -11.67 -14.17
C ILE A 204 -16.34 -10.84 -15.45
N ASP A 205 -17.46 -10.40 -16.03
CA ASP A 205 -17.46 -9.64 -17.29
C ASP A 205 -16.69 -8.32 -17.17
N ARG A 206 -16.78 -7.67 -16.00
CA ARG A 206 -15.98 -6.47 -15.73
C ARG A 206 -14.52 -6.80 -15.55
N CYS A 207 -14.19 -7.91 -14.87
CA CYS A 207 -12.81 -8.37 -14.76
C CYS A 207 -12.18 -8.58 -16.15
N ARG A 208 -12.92 -9.13 -17.12
CA ARG A 208 -12.47 -9.30 -18.52
C ARG A 208 -12.12 -7.96 -19.16
N ILE A 209 -13.06 -7.01 -19.16
CA ILE A 209 -12.84 -5.66 -19.70
C ILE A 209 -11.65 -4.96 -19.03
N LEU A 210 -11.44 -5.18 -17.73
CA LEU A 210 -10.31 -4.61 -17.00
C LEU A 210 -8.98 -5.25 -17.37
N TYR A 211 -8.94 -6.57 -17.60
CA TYR A 211 -7.74 -7.25 -18.09
C TYR A 211 -7.42 -6.85 -19.53
N GLU A 212 -8.41 -6.77 -20.41
CA GLU A 212 -8.24 -6.26 -21.79
C GLU A 212 -7.62 -4.86 -21.78
N LYS A 213 -8.20 -3.93 -21.01
CA LYS A 213 -7.63 -2.57 -20.84
C LYS A 213 -6.25 -2.56 -20.20
N PHE A 214 -5.96 -3.52 -19.31
CA PHE A 214 -4.65 -3.60 -18.68
C PHE A 214 -3.59 -4.07 -19.67
N ILE A 215 -3.95 -5.01 -20.53
CA ILE A 215 -3.11 -5.50 -21.63
C ILE A 215 -2.90 -4.41 -22.69
N GLU A 216 -3.94 -3.67 -23.07
CA GLU A 216 -3.82 -2.52 -24.00
C GLU A 216 -2.84 -1.47 -23.47
N TRP A 217 -2.82 -1.25 -22.15
CA TRP A 217 -1.94 -0.27 -21.52
C TRP A 217 -0.50 -0.76 -21.39
N ASP A 218 -0.30 -2.00 -20.96
CA ASP A 218 1.02 -2.60 -20.79
C ASP A 218 1.05 -4.03 -21.33
N PRO A 219 1.30 -4.21 -22.63
CA PRO A 219 1.43 -5.52 -23.25
C PRO A 219 2.63 -6.33 -22.72
N SER A 220 3.58 -5.68 -22.06
CA SER A 220 4.86 -6.29 -21.65
C SER A 220 4.78 -7.02 -20.31
N ASP A 221 3.82 -6.67 -19.44
CA ASP A 221 3.65 -7.29 -18.11
C ASP A 221 3.13 -8.74 -18.23
N CYS A 222 4.05 -9.71 -18.27
CA CYS A 222 3.73 -11.14 -18.26
C CYS A 222 2.82 -11.58 -17.10
N TYR A 223 2.87 -10.89 -15.96
CA TYR A 223 2.04 -11.22 -14.81
C TYR A 223 0.57 -10.86 -15.05
N ALA A 224 0.28 -9.84 -15.86
CA ALA A 224 -1.07 -9.47 -16.26
C ALA A 224 -1.74 -10.60 -17.04
N TRP A 225 -1.03 -11.10 -18.05
CA TRP A 225 -1.45 -12.23 -18.89
C TRP A 225 -1.69 -13.50 -18.07
N LEU A 226 -0.74 -13.85 -17.19
CA LEU A 226 -0.87 -15.02 -16.32
C LEU A 226 -2.11 -14.92 -15.42
N LYS A 227 -2.32 -13.76 -14.79
CA LYS A 227 -3.47 -13.57 -13.89
C LYS A 227 -4.80 -13.54 -14.63
N TYR A 228 -4.81 -13.08 -15.88
CA TYR A 228 -5.99 -13.16 -16.72
C TYR A 228 -6.33 -14.61 -17.07
N ALA A 229 -5.34 -15.39 -17.50
CA ALA A 229 -5.48 -16.81 -17.80
C ALA A 229 -5.88 -17.64 -16.56
N GLU A 230 -5.31 -17.36 -15.38
CA GLU A 230 -5.67 -18.03 -14.12
C GLU A 230 -7.14 -17.76 -13.74
N MET A 231 -7.63 -16.54 -13.99
CA MET A 231 -9.03 -16.20 -13.77
C MET A 231 -9.96 -16.98 -14.71
N GLU A 232 -9.69 -17.01 -16.01
CA GLU A 232 -10.50 -17.79 -16.96
C GLU A 232 -10.40 -19.31 -16.72
N LYS A 233 -9.24 -19.81 -16.27
CA LYS A 233 -9.07 -21.20 -15.84
C LYS A 233 -9.98 -21.55 -14.67
N SER A 234 -10.14 -20.64 -13.70
CA SER A 234 -11.06 -20.83 -12.57
C SER A 234 -12.54 -20.89 -12.99
N LEU A 235 -12.86 -20.41 -14.19
CA LEU A 235 -14.19 -20.45 -14.79
C LEU A 235 -14.38 -21.64 -15.74
N HIS A 236 -13.35 -22.48 -15.90
CA HIS A 236 -13.35 -23.63 -16.82
C HIS A 236 -13.54 -23.28 -18.30
N GLU A 237 -13.21 -22.06 -18.72
CA GLU A 237 -13.26 -21.65 -20.14
C GLU A 237 -11.92 -21.92 -20.84
N THR A 238 -11.65 -23.17 -21.15
CA THR A 238 -10.36 -23.65 -21.67
C THR A 238 -9.99 -23.03 -23.03
N ASP A 239 -10.95 -22.86 -23.93
CA ASP A 239 -10.72 -22.26 -25.25
C ASP A 239 -10.27 -20.80 -25.16
N ARG A 240 -10.79 -20.03 -24.20
CA ARG A 240 -10.37 -18.64 -23.97
C ARG A 240 -9.00 -18.57 -23.31
N VAL A 241 -8.72 -19.46 -22.37
CA VAL A 241 -7.38 -19.54 -21.76
C VAL A 241 -6.32 -19.75 -22.84
N ARG A 242 -6.59 -20.65 -23.81
CA ARG A 242 -5.70 -20.88 -24.96
C ARG A 242 -5.51 -19.65 -25.82
N SER A 243 -6.60 -18.99 -26.22
CA SER A 243 -6.49 -17.79 -27.05
C SER A 243 -5.72 -16.68 -26.34
N ILE A 244 -5.87 -16.51 -25.03
CA ILE A 244 -5.11 -15.55 -24.22
C ILE A 244 -3.61 -15.89 -24.24
N TYR A 245 -3.25 -17.16 -24.06
CA TYR A 245 -1.83 -17.56 -24.11
C TYR A 245 -1.23 -17.44 -25.52
N GLU A 246 -1.97 -17.79 -26.57
CA GLU A 246 -1.54 -17.59 -27.96
C GLU A 246 -1.32 -16.11 -28.28
N LEU A 247 -2.26 -15.25 -27.84
CA LEU A 247 -2.11 -13.79 -27.95
C LEU A 247 -0.87 -13.31 -27.18
N ALA A 248 -0.65 -13.80 -25.97
CA ALA A 248 0.53 -13.43 -25.18
C ALA A 248 1.83 -13.87 -25.86
N VAL A 249 1.89 -15.07 -26.45
CA VAL A 249 3.05 -15.59 -27.19
C VAL A 249 3.31 -14.80 -28.48
N SER A 250 2.26 -14.30 -29.12
CA SER A 250 2.41 -13.47 -30.33
C SER A 250 3.06 -12.11 -30.05
N GLN A 251 3.11 -11.66 -28.79
CA GLN A 251 3.70 -10.37 -28.43
C GLN A 251 5.25 -10.42 -28.45
N PRO A 252 5.91 -9.50 -29.17
CA PRO A 252 7.37 -9.52 -29.33
C PRO A 252 8.13 -8.94 -28.12
N ALA A 253 7.47 -8.24 -27.19
CA ALA A 253 8.07 -7.53 -26.07
C ALA A 253 7.58 -8.08 -24.72
N LEU A 254 8.02 -9.28 -24.34
CA LEU A 254 7.70 -9.90 -23.04
C LEU A 254 8.86 -9.75 -22.07
N ASP A 255 8.59 -9.30 -20.83
CA ASP A 255 9.61 -9.18 -19.77
C ASP A 255 10.24 -10.53 -19.40
N THR A 256 9.39 -11.54 -19.19
CA THR A 256 9.81 -12.88 -18.74
C THR A 256 9.03 -13.96 -19.50
N PRO A 257 9.38 -14.22 -20.77
CA PRO A 257 8.65 -15.17 -21.60
C PRO A 257 8.67 -16.59 -21.02
N GLU A 258 9.73 -16.96 -20.30
CA GLU A 258 9.87 -18.29 -19.66
C GLU A 258 8.68 -18.63 -18.75
N LEU A 259 8.21 -17.65 -17.98
CA LEU A 259 7.12 -17.86 -17.02
C LEU A 259 5.81 -18.15 -17.74
N LEU A 260 5.53 -17.43 -18.82
CA LEU A 260 4.35 -17.64 -19.66
C LEU A 260 4.37 -19.04 -20.31
N TRP A 261 5.51 -19.44 -20.88
CA TRP A 261 5.67 -20.77 -21.48
C TRP A 261 5.52 -21.90 -20.45
N THR A 262 6.11 -21.76 -19.26
CA THR A 262 5.91 -22.76 -18.20
C THR A 262 4.44 -22.89 -17.78
N ALA A 263 3.73 -21.77 -17.69
CA ALA A 263 2.32 -21.76 -17.29
C ALA A 263 1.40 -22.34 -18.37
N LEU A 264 1.66 -22.03 -19.65
CA LEU A 264 0.96 -22.61 -20.78
C LEU A 264 1.16 -24.14 -20.85
N LEU A 265 2.40 -24.61 -20.70
CA LEU A 265 2.68 -26.04 -20.68
C LEU A 265 1.99 -26.74 -19.50
N GLN A 266 2.06 -26.16 -18.30
CA GLN A 266 1.36 -26.71 -17.15
C GLN A 266 -0.16 -26.76 -17.37
N PHE A 267 -0.74 -25.75 -18.01
CA PHE A 267 -2.16 -25.72 -18.35
C PHE A 267 -2.56 -26.84 -19.32
N GLU A 268 -1.82 -27.05 -20.42
CA GLU A 268 -2.15 -28.11 -21.38
C GLU A 268 -1.92 -29.53 -20.80
N ILE A 269 -0.98 -29.67 -19.87
CA ILE A 269 -0.80 -30.92 -19.09
C ILE A 269 -2.02 -31.18 -18.20
N ASP A 270 -2.56 -30.15 -17.55
CA ASP A 270 -3.74 -30.28 -16.68
C ASP A 270 -4.99 -30.66 -17.49
N GLU A 271 -5.14 -30.14 -18.71
CA GLU A 271 -6.24 -30.47 -19.65
C GLU A 271 -6.05 -31.80 -20.40
N ASN A 272 -4.88 -32.47 -20.26
CA ASN A 272 -4.49 -33.73 -20.91
C ASN A 272 -4.34 -33.71 -22.45
N ASP A 273 -4.10 -32.54 -23.06
CA ASP A 273 -3.81 -32.46 -24.51
C ASP A 273 -2.32 -32.69 -24.81
N PHE A 274 -1.93 -33.96 -24.80
CA PHE A 274 -0.53 -34.39 -24.97
C PHE A 274 0.06 -34.03 -26.35
N GLU A 275 -0.77 -34.00 -27.40
CA GLU A 275 -0.34 -33.70 -28.78
C GLU A 275 0.16 -32.25 -28.91
N ARG A 276 -0.61 -31.29 -28.38
CA ARG A 276 -0.26 -29.87 -28.37
C ARG A 276 0.89 -29.57 -27.41
N THR A 277 0.89 -30.21 -26.24
CA THR A 277 2.01 -30.10 -25.30
C THR A 277 3.35 -30.44 -25.97
N ARG A 278 3.38 -31.47 -26.83
CA ARG A 278 4.57 -31.81 -27.63
C ARG A 278 4.93 -30.76 -28.67
N GLN A 279 3.95 -30.19 -29.36
CA GLN A 279 4.18 -29.15 -30.35
C GLN A 279 4.75 -27.88 -29.70
N LEU A 280 4.20 -27.48 -28.55
CA LEU A 280 4.69 -26.36 -27.74
C LEU A 280 6.08 -26.62 -27.16
N TYR A 281 6.37 -27.86 -26.76
CA TYR A 281 7.71 -28.24 -26.31
C TYR A 281 8.73 -28.22 -27.45
N ARG A 282 8.33 -28.68 -28.65
CA ARG A 282 9.16 -28.59 -29.86
C ARG A 282 9.42 -27.13 -30.24
N SER A 283 8.43 -26.25 -30.19
CA SER A 283 8.62 -24.82 -30.49
C SER A 283 9.49 -24.10 -29.44
N CYS A 284 9.39 -24.49 -28.16
CA CYS A 284 10.27 -24.00 -27.10
C CYS A 284 11.73 -24.44 -27.28
N SER A 285 11.95 -25.67 -27.78
CA SER A 285 13.30 -26.24 -27.99
C SER A 285 13.97 -25.81 -29.29
N THR A 286 13.19 -25.50 -30.34
CA THR A 286 13.72 -24.99 -31.62
C THR A 286 14.12 -23.52 -31.59
N GLY A 287 13.89 -22.81 -30.48
CA GLY A 287 14.65 -21.60 -30.14
C GLY A 287 14.31 -20.34 -30.92
N GLN A 288 13.03 -19.93 -30.92
CA GLN A 288 12.63 -18.63 -31.49
C GLN A 288 12.37 -17.51 -30.47
N SER A 289 12.29 -17.78 -29.16
CA SER A 289 11.91 -16.75 -28.18
C SER A 289 12.52 -16.84 -26.78
N ILE A 290 13.26 -17.90 -26.44
CA ILE A 290 13.83 -18.11 -25.10
C ILE A 290 15.36 -18.13 -25.19
N SER A 291 16.02 -17.34 -24.34
CA SER A 291 17.48 -17.39 -24.20
C SER A 291 17.95 -18.83 -23.93
N ARG A 292 19.11 -19.24 -24.44
CA ARG A 292 19.65 -20.62 -24.24
C ARG A 292 19.69 -21.03 -22.75
N SER A 293 19.84 -20.08 -21.82
CA SER A 293 19.78 -20.29 -20.37
C SER A 293 18.36 -20.60 -19.84
N GLY A 294 17.33 -19.96 -20.39
CA GLY A 294 15.93 -20.19 -20.02
C GLY A 294 15.38 -21.51 -20.53
N SER A 295 15.82 -21.92 -21.73
CA SER A 295 15.45 -23.22 -22.30
C SER A 295 15.92 -24.38 -21.41
N ALA A 296 17.13 -24.28 -20.85
CA ALA A 296 17.68 -25.29 -19.95
C ALA A 296 16.93 -25.38 -18.60
N THR A 297 16.51 -24.24 -18.02
CA THR A 297 15.72 -24.23 -16.77
C THR A 297 14.29 -24.70 -16.98
N LEU A 298 13.68 -24.41 -18.13
CA LEU A 298 12.38 -24.96 -18.55
C LEU A 298 12.46 -26.47 -18.74
N SER A 299 13.47 -26.97 -19.48
CA SER A 299 13.66 -28.41 -19.71
C SER A 299 13.83 -29.17 -18.39
N LEU A 300 14.69 -28.68 -17.49
CA LEU A 300 14.85 -29.26 -16.14
C LEU A 300 13.56 -29.17 -15.31
N LYS A 301 12.74 -28.14 -15.49
CA LYS A 301 11.45 -27.99 -14.80
C LYS A 301 10.37 -28.97 -15.29
N LEU A 302 10.34 -29.23 -16.59
CA LEU A 302 9.42 -30.18 -17.20
C LEU A 302 9.82 -31.62 -16.92
N ASP A 303 11.13 -31.91 -16.88
CA ASP A 303 11.67 -33.24 -16.55
C ASP A 303 11.42 -33.66 -15.09
N TRP A 304 11.24 -32.72 -14.15
CA TRP A 304 10.79 -33.07 -12.78
C TRP A 304 9.26 -33.14 -12.67
N ALA A 305 8.52 -32.31 -13.40
CA ALA A 305 7.05 -32.23 -13.31
C ALA A 305 6.34 -33.39 -14.04
N MET A 306 6.99 -33.99 -15.03
CA MET A 306 6.52 -35.22 -15.66
C MET A 306 7.41 -36.40 -15.25
N PRO A 307 6.93 -37.35 -14.42
CA PRO A 307 7.63 -38.61 -14.24
C PRO A 307 7.82 -39.27 -15.60
N ALA A 308 9.05 -39.70 -15.92
CA ALA A 308 9.41 -40.33 -17.19
C ALA A 308 8.45 -41.46 -17.63
N ALA A 309 7.78 -42.11 -16.68
CA ALA A 309 6.74 -43.13 -16.94
C ALA A 309 5.47 -42.62 -17.65
N ARG A 310 5.15 -41.31 -17.56
CA ARG A 310 4.02 -40.68 -18.28
C ARG A 310 4.37 -40.32 -19.72
N TRP A 311 5.65 -40.04 -19.97
CA TRP A 311 6.20 -39.87 -21.32
C TRP A 311 6.20 -41.19 -22.11
N SER A 312 6.62 -42.29 -21.49
CA SER A 312 6.66 -43.60 -22.14
C SER A 312 5.28 -44.17 -22.52
N ARG A 313 4.19 -43.75 -21.86
CA ARG A 313 2.82 -44.14 -22.26
C ARG A 313 2.32 -43.38 -23.49
N CYS A 314 2.97 -42.27 -23.83
CA CYS A 314 2.67 -41.48 -25.03
C CYS A 314 3.66 -41.77 -26.18
N GLU A 315 4.80 -42.42 -25.93
CA GLU A 315 5.82 -42.74 -26.93
C GLU A 315 5.59 -44.13 -27.55
N GLY A 316 5.17 -44.15 -28.81
CA GLY A 316 5.63 -45.17 -29.74
C GLY A 316 6.93 -44.68 -30.39
N ALA A 317 8.09 -45.11 -29.85
CA ALA A 317 9.48 -44.94 -30.35
C ALA A 317 9.97 -43.48 -30.56
N GLU A 318 11.17 -43.02 -30.18
CA GLU A 318 12.52 -43.61 -30.07
C GLU A 318 13.33 -42.95 -28.92
N PRO A 319 14.39 -43.61 -28.40
CA PRO A 319 15.15 -43.13 -27.25
C PRO A 319 16.25 -42.13 -27.64
N TYR A 320 16.21 -40.90 -27.08
CA TYR A 320 17.37 -40.01 -27.09
C TYR A 320 18.32 -40.36 -25.93
N SER A 321 19.57 -40.63 -26.28
CA SER A 321 20.63 -41.14 -25.43
C SER A 321 20.96 -40.24 -24.22
N ARG A 322 20.94 -40.83 -23.02
CA ARG A 322 21.44 -40.23 -21.78
C ARG A 322 22.96 -39.97 -21.84
N GLY A 323 23.37 -38.70 -21.76
CA GLY A 323 24.71 -38.30 -21.33
C GLY A 323 24.70 -38.03 -19.82
N ARG A 324 25.54 -38.75 -19.06
CA ARG A 324 25.63 -38.72 -17.59
C ARG A 324 26.22 -37.41 -17.05
N SER A 325 25.60 -36.92 -15.97
CA SER A 325 26.14 -36.29 -14.76
C SER A 325 27.50 -35.57 -14.79
N THR A 326 27.51 -34.30 -14.38
CA THR A 326 28.41 -33.84 -13.30
C THR A 326 27.69 -32.83 -12.42
N THR A 327 27.52 -33.22 -11.15
CA THR A 327 27.11 -32.40 -10.03
C THR A 327 28.19 -31.33 -9.79
N SER A 328 27.86 -30.05 -9.89
CA SER A 328 28.69 -28.97 -9.35
C SER A 328 27.83 -28.07 -8.47
N VAL A 329 28.04 -28.25 -7.16
CA VAL A 329 27.54 -27.40 -6.10
C VAL A 329 28.21 -26.03 -6.25
N LEU A 330 27.46 -25.00 -6.66
CA LEU A 330 27.91 -23.62 -6.55
C LEU A 330 27.16 -22.91 -5.42
N ARG A 331 27.94 -22.58 -4.39
CA ARG A 331 27.56 -21.78 -3.23
C ARG A 331 27.12 -20.38 -3.67
N LEU A 332 26.02 -19.91 -3.08
CA LEU A 332 25.58 -18.52 -3.11
C LEU A 332 26.58 -17.64 -2.32
N PRO A 333 26.98 -16.46 -2.82
CA PRO A 333 27.58 -15.41 -2.00
C PRO A 333 26.49 -14.65 -1.25
N ASN A 334 26.62 -14.64 0.08
CA ASN A 334 26.00 -13.65 0.96
C ASN A 334 26.47 -12.24 0.60
N HIS A 335 25.53 -11.33 0.33
CA HIS A 335 25.72 -9.92 0.62
C HIS A 335 24.51 -9.35 1.37
N ARG A 336 24.76 -9.02 2.65
CA ARG A 336 23.98 -8.10 3.45
C ARG A 336 24.16 -6.69 2.92
N CYS A 337 23.10 -5.89 3.05
CA CYS A 337 23.04 -4.57 3.70
C CYS A 337 22.10 -3.62 2.96
N GLY A 338 21.27 -2.91 3.75
CA GLY A 338 20.40 -1.85 3.24
C GLY A 338 19.07 -1.71 3.97
N GLY A 339 19.02 -1.97 5.28
CA GLY A 339 17.84 -1.70 6.09
C GLY A 339 17.62 -0.20 6.25
N LEU A 340 16.48 0.30 5.79
CA LEU A 340 15.93 1.57 6.23
C LEU A 340 14.88 1.30 7.30
N PHE A 341 15.32 1.51 8.54
CA PHE A 341 14.55 1.58 9.77
C PHE A 341 13.31 2.48 9.57
N TRP A 342 12.11 1.91 9.77
CA TRP A 342 10.90 2.68 10.07
C TRP A 342 10.33 2.18 11.39
N ARG A 343 10.34 3.09 12.38
CA ARG A 343 9.95 2.84 13.77
C ARG A 343 8.50 2.33 13.86
N HIS A 344 8.33 1.35 14.73
CA HIS A 344 7.22 0.38 14.83
C HIS A 344 5.85 0.90 15.33
N GLY A 345 5.58 2.21 15.33
CA GLY A 345 4.32 2.75 15.90
C GLY A 345 3.10 2.64 14.98
N TRP A 346 3.25 2.88 13.67
CA TRP A 346 2.11 3.11 12.78
C TRP A 346 1.63 1.89 11.97
N ARG A 347 2.39 0.79 11.93
CA ARG A 347 1.90 -0.45 11.33
C ARG A 347 0.67 -1.00 12.06
N ARG A 348 0.44 -0.67 13.34
CA ARG A 348 -0.74 -1.15 14.08
C ARG A 348 -2.06 -0.50 13.61
N LYS A 349 -2.10 0.81 13.32
CA LYS A 349 -3.32 1.45 12.78
C LYS A 349 -3.62 1.01 11.33
N GLN A 350 -2.57 0.77 10.51
CA GLN A 350 -2.76 0.20 9.17
C GLN A 350 -3.19 -1.27 9.21
N VAL A 351 -2.64 -2.08 10.13
CA VAL A 351 -3.04 -3.48 10.29
C VAL A 351 -4.43 -3.59 10.91
N SER A 352 -4.84 -2.71 11.84
CA SER A 352 -6.19 -2.73 12.42
C SER A 352 -7.28 -2.39 11.39
N ALA A 353 -6.98 -1.49 10.44
CA ALA A 353 -7.86 -1.21 9.31
C ALA A 353 -7.88 -2.32 8.24
N PHE A 354 -6.85 -3.20 8.21
CA PHE A 354 -6.76 -4.36 7.31
C PHE A 354 -7.26 -5.67 7.94
N SER A 355 -7.32 -5.79 9.27
CA SER A 355 -7.68 -7.02 9.98
C SER A 355 -9.18 -7.21 10.20
N VAL A 356 -10.02 -6.28 9.78
CA VAL A 356 -11.49 -6.45 9.74
C VAL A 356 -11.90 -6.99 8.37
N THR A 357 -11.35 -8.13 8.00
CA THR A 357 -11.86 -8.97 6.91
C THR A 357 -12.40 -10.25 7.51
N LEU A 358 -13.73 -10.36 7.51
CA LEU A 358 -14.51 -11.59 7.40
C LEU A 358 -14.15 -12.70 8.42
N ARG A 359 -14.82 -12.69 9.58
CA ARG A 359 -15.09 -13.95 10.28
C ARG A 359 -16.03 -14.78 9.38
N PRO A 360 -15.72 -16.05 9.07
CA PRO A 360 -16.69 -16.94 8.45
C PRO A 360 -17.84 -17.17 9.44
N CYS A 361 -19.07 -16.91 9.02
CA CYS A 361 -20.26 -17.40 9.72
C CYS A 361 -20.23 -18.93 9.64
N THR A 362 -19.84 -19.58 10.74
CA THR A 362 -20.10 -21.00 10.94
C THR A 362 -21.59 -21.15 11.27
N SER A 363 -22.27 -21.90 10.41
CA SER A 363 -23.60 -22.43 10.62
C SER A 363 -23.70 -23.29 11.88
N THR A 364 -24.68 -23.00 12.71
CA THR A 364 -25.42 -23.98 13.53
C THR A 364 -26.87 -23.57 13.53
#